data_AF-A0A5K1J185-F1
#
_entry.id   AF-A0A5K1J185-F1
#
_cell.length_a   1.000
_cell.length_b   1.000
_cell.length_c   1.000
_cell.angle_alpha   90.00
_cell.angle_beta   90.00
_cell.angle_gamma   90.00
#
_symmetry.space_group_name_H-M   'P 1'
#
loop_
_entity.id
_entity.type
_entity.pdbx_description
1 polymer ?
#
loop_
_entity_poly.entity_id
_entity_poly.type
_entity_poly.pdbx_seq_one_letter_code
_entity_poly.pdbx_strand_id
1 'polypeptide(L)'
;MAVKNNFNAFANNNTKPAKKRLMDNQDTAHKGDAGTDERKMITFYVSAKKHAALKAYCKQEGRTMTAVMQNAVDELLKEAENEDR
;
A
#
# COMPACT_ATOMS: atom_id res chain seq x y z
N MET A 1 -51.57 21.57 -11.30
CA MET A 1 -51.05 20.20 -11.44
C MET A 1 -50.21 19.88 -10.21
N ALA A 2 -50.70 19.01 -9.33
CA ALA A 2 -49.99 18.64 -8.11
C ALA A 2 -48.91 17.60 -8.44
N VAL A 3 -47.65 17.96 -8.20
CA VAL A 3 -46.51 17.04 -8.31
C VAL A 3 -46.63 16.02 -7.18
N LYS A 4 -46.99 14.78 -7.52
CA LYS A 4 -46.99 13.66 -6.57
C LYS A 4 -45.54 13.30 -6.23
N ASN A 5 -45.07 13.73 -5.06
CA ASN A 5 -43.81 13.25 -4.49
C ASN A 5 -43.99 11.81 -3.98
N ASN A 6 -43.48 10.82 -4.71
CA ASN A 6 -43.44 9.42 -4.30
C ASN A 6 -42.29 9.17 -3.30
N PHE A 7 -42.32 9.80 -2.13
CA PHE A 7 -41.40 9.53 -1.02
C PHE A 7 -41.88 8.36 -0.16
N ASN A 8 -42.11 7.19 -0.77
CA ASN A 8 -42.44 5.97 -0.03
C ASN A 8 -41.90 4.71 -0.73
N ALA A 9 -40.60 4.72 -1.06
CA ALA A 9 -39.91 3.58 -1.68
C ALA A 9 -38.98 2.79 -0.72
N PHE A 10 -39.05 3.03 0.60
CA PHE A 10 -38.16 2.35 1.57
C PHE A 10 -38.88 1.76 2.78
N ALA A 11 -40.13 1.35 2.63
CA ALA A 11 -40.89 0.74 3.73
C ALA A 11 -41.62 -0.53 3.29
N ASN A 12 -40.88 -1.55 2.83
CA ASN A 12 -41.10 -2.94 3.22
C ASN A 12 -40.10 -3.86 2.53
N ASN A 13 -39.21 -4.50 3.29
CA ASN A 13 -38.89 -5.90 3.08
C ASN A 13 -38.21 -6.42 4.33
N ASN A 14 -38.98 -7.19 5.09
CA ASN A 14 -38.60 -7.92 6.29
C ASN A 14 -37.71 -9.13 5.92
N THR A 15 -36.58 -8.89 5.25
CA THR A 15 -35.59 -9.91 4.91
C THR A 15 -34.26 -9.53 5.55
N LYS A 16 -33.86 -10.33 6.56
CA LYS A 16 -32.52 -10.24 7.17
C LYS A 16 -31.48 -10.17 6.05
N PRO A 17 -30.48 -9.28 6.10
CA PRO A 17 -29.42 -9.29 5.10
C PRO A 17 -28.73 -10.65 5.18
N ALA A 18 -28.79 -11.41 4.08
CA ALA A 18 -28.05 -12.66 3.97
C ALA A 18 -26.59 -12.34 4.25
N LYS A 19 -25.98 -13.01 5.25
CA LYS A 19 -24.55 -12.95 5.51
C LYS A 19 -23.83 -13.43 4.25
N LYS A 20 -23.46 -12.51 3.36
CA LYS A 20 -22.56 -12.78 2.25
C LYS A 20 -21.27 -13.33 2.86
N ARG A 21 -21.00 -14.62 2.67
CA ARG A 21 -19.79 -15.25 3.18
C ARG A 21 -18.62 -14.54 2.49
N LEU A 22 -17.82 -13.81 3.27
CA LEU A 22 -16.70 -13.00 2.78
C LEU A 22 -15.46 -13.86 2.41
N MET A 23 -15.64 -15.15 2.08
CA MET A 23 -14.53 -16.11 2.03
C MET A 23 -14.37 -16.87 0.71
N ASP A 24 -15.18 -16.61 -0.32
CA ASP A 24 -15.09 -17.40 -1.57
C ASP A 24 -14.12 -16.84 -2.64
N ASN A 25 -13.38 -15.76 -2.36
CA ASN A 25 -12.41 -15.18 -3.33
C ASN A 25 -11.00 -14.96 -2.75
N GLN A 26 -10.49 -15.89 -1.93
CA GLN A 26 -9.06 -15.94 -1.62
C GLN A 26 -8.38 -17.17 -2.24
N ASP A 27 -8.74 -17.50 -3.47
CA ASP A 27 -7.77 -18.15 -4.36
C ASP A 27 -6.87 -17.05 -4.95
N THR A 28 -5.87 -16.65 -4.17
CA THR A 28 -4.69 -15.96 -4.69
C THR A 28 -3.58 -17.00 -4.79
N ALA A 29 -3.80 -18.05 -5.59
CA ALA A 29 -2.71 -18.76 -6.22
C ALA A 29 -1.86 -17.73 -6.95
N HIS A 30 -0.77 -17.32 -6.30
CA HIS A 30 0.23 -16.41 -6.85
C HIS A 30 0.90 -17.13 -8.00
N LYS A 31 0.31 -17.06 -9.20
CA LYS A 31 0.97 -17.44 -10.44
C LYS A 31 1.88 -16.30 -10.83
N GLY A 32 3.14 -16.39 -10.43
CA GLY A 32 4.15 -15.42 -10.80
C GLY A 32 5.50 -15.80 -10.23
N ASP A 33 6.30 -16.47 -11.05
CA ASP A 33 7.76 -16.41 -11.05
C ASP A 33 8.45 -16.50 -9.68
N ALA A 34 8.74 -17.72 -9.24
CA ALA A 34 9.66 -17.97 -8.14
C ALA A 34 11.12 -17.79 -8.60
N GLY A 35 11.43 -16.62 -9.18
CA GLY A 35 12.78 -16.11 -9.12
C GLY A 35 13.10 -15.87 -7.65
N THR A 36 14.11 -16.55 -7.12
CA THR A 36 14.55 -16.33 -5.75
C THR A 36 15.01 -14.88 -5.62
N ASP A 37 14.16 -14.03 -5.04
CA ASP A 37 14.51 -12.66 -4.68
C ASP A 37 15.61 -12.74 -3.61
N GLU A 38 16.86 -12.46 -4.01
CA GLU A 38 18.02 -12.52 -3.12
C GLU A 38 18.04 -11.35 -2.12
N ARG A 39 17.16 -10.35 -2.28
CA ARG A 39 17.11 -9.18 -1.41
C ARG A 39 16.73 -9.60 0.01
N LYS A 40 17.49 -9.10 0.99
CA LYS A 40 17.21 -9.30 2.41
C LYS A 40 16.30 -8.18 2.92
N MET A 41 15.25 -8.55 3.66
CA MET A 41 14.41 -7.60 4.37
C MET A 41 15.14 -7.09 5.61
N ILE A 42 15.25 -5.76 5.73
CA ILE A 42 15.86 -5.08 6.87
C ILE A 42 14.80 -4.22 7.56
N THR A 43 14.72 -4.31 8.88
CA THR A 43 13.84 -3.45 9.70
C THR A 43 14.71 -2.55 10.58
N PHE A 44 14.41 -1.26 10.59
CA PHE A 44 15.11 -0.28 11.43
C PHE A 44 14.13 0.73 12.02
N TYR A 45 14.54 1.36 13.12
CA TYR A 45 13.73 2.36 13.79
C TYR A 45 14.01 3.76 13.25
N VAL A 46 12.94 4.53 13.07
CA VAL A 46 13.00 5.97 12.77
C VAL A 46 11.96 6.70 13.62
N SER A 47 12.20 7.99 13.89
CA SER A 47 11.17 8.82 14.52
C SER A 47 9.90 8.87 13.66
N ALA A 48 8.73 8.93 14.29
CA ALA A 48 7.44 9.04 13.60
C ALA A 48 7.40 10.20 12.59
N LYS A 49 8.00 11.35 12.93
CA LYS A 49 8.10 12.52 12.05
C LYS A 49 8.87 12.20 10.76
N LYS A 50 10.03 11.56 10.86
CA LYS A 50 10.84 11.15 9.71
C LYS A 50 10.12 10.11 8.85
N HIS A 51 9.44 9.14 9.47
CA HIS A 51 8.64 8.15 8.75
C HIS A 51 7.51 8.80 7.93
N ALA A 52 6.78 9.75 8.54
CA ALA A 52 5.70 10.47 7.86
C ALA A 52 6.23 11.31 6.68
N ALA A 53 7.35 12.03 6.88
CA ALA A 53 7.97 12.83 5.84
C ALA A 53 8.45 11.95 4.67
N LEU A 54 9.12 10.85 4.95
CA LEU A 54 9.58 9.90 3.93
C LEU A 54 8.41 9.29 3.15
N LYS A 55 7.34 8.91 3.84
CA LYS A 55 6.13 8.39 3.19
C LYS A 55 5.49 9.43 2.25
N ALA A 56 5.43 10.69 2.66
CA ALA A 56 4.91 11.78 1.83
C ALA A 56 5.77 12.01 0.58
N TYR A 57 7.10 12.03 0.75
CA TYR A 57 8.06 12.15 -0.34
C TYR A 57 7.92 11.01 -1.35
N CYS A 58 7.91 9.75 -0.89
CA CYS A 58 7.72 8.58 -1.76
C CYS A 58 6.43 8.68 -2.59
N LYS A 59 5.34 9.20 -1.99
CA LYS A 59 4.08 9.42 -2.70
C LYS A 59 4.19 10.50 -3.78
N GLN A 60 4.90 11.59 -3.51
CA GLN A 60 5.10 12.68 -4.47
C GLN A 60 5.93 12.23 -5.68
N GLU A 61 7.00 11.48 -5.41
CA GLU A 61 7.91 10.97 -6.45
C GLU A 61 7.38 9.73 -7.20
N GLY A 62 6.28 9.13 -6.74
CA GLY A 62 5.78 7.87 -7.29
C GLY A 62 6.74 6.69 -7.06
N ARG A 63 7.55 6.73 -6.01
CA ARG A 63 8.58 5.72 -5.69
C ARG A 63 8.24 4.96 -4.41
N THR A 64 8.77 3.75 -4.28
CA THR A 64 8.67 2.99 -3.03
C THR A 64 9.72 3.47 -2.02
N MET A 65 9.47 3.28 -0.72
CA MET A 65 10.46 3.58 0.32
C MET A 65 11.74 2.76 0.13
N THR A 66 11.62 1.52 -0.34
CA THR A 66 12.77 0.66 -0.66
C THR A 66 13.65 1.27 -1.75
N ALA A 67 13.05 1.73 -2.86
CA ALA A 67 13.82 2.33 -3.96
C ALA A 67 14.53 3.63 -3.53
N VAL A 68 13.86 4.46 -2.74
CA VAL A 68 14.47 5.68 -2.18
C VAL A 68 15.64 5.35 -1.26
N MET A 69 15.48 4.33 -0.40
CA MET A 69 16.54 3.90 0.51
C MET A 69 17.72 3.25 -0.21
N GLN A 70 17.47 2.48 -1.27
CA GLN A 70 18.54 1.90 -2.11
C GLN A 70 19.42 3.00 -2.72
N ASN A 71 18.82 4.02 -3.32
CA ASN A 71 19.57 5.14 -3.89
C ASN A 71 20.42 5.86 -2.83
N ALA A 72 19.85 6.10 -1.64
CA ALA A 72 20.58 6.75 -0.56
C ALA A 72 21.78 5.90 -0.07
N VAL A 73 21.62 4.58 -0.02
CA VAL A 73 22.72 3.66 0.32
C VAL A 73 23.80 3.67 -0.77
N ASP A 74 23.40 3.65 -2.05
CA ASP A 74 24.35 3.70 -3.17
C ASP A 74 25.17 5.00 -3.18
N GLU A 75 24.56 6.13 -2.85
CA GLU A 75 25.25 7.43 -2.72
C GLU A 75 26.27 7.41 -1.58
N LEU A 76 25.89 6.91 -0.39
CA LEU A 76 26.78 6.80 0.76
C LEU A 76 27.97 5.87 0.50
N LEU A 77 27.74 4.74 -0.20
CA LEU A 77 28.82 3.81 -0.53
C LEU A 77 29.79 4.41 -1.55
N LYS A 78 29.29 5.13 -2.56
CA LYS A 78 30.14 5.86 -3.51
C LYS A 78 30.99 6.91 -2.84
N GLU A 79 30.45 7.64 -1.86
CA GLU A 79 31.22 8.64 -1.10
C GLU A 79 32.34 7.97 -0.29
N ALA A 80 32.03 6.88 0.42
CA ALA A 80 33.01 6.13 1.21
C ALA A 80 34.14 5.54 0.36
N GLU A 81 33.84 5.01 -0.84
CA GLU A 81 34.86 4.49 -1.76
C GLU A 81 35.80 5.58 -2.31
N ASN A 82 35.37 6.84 -2.35
CA ASN A 82 36.18 7.95 -2.84
C ASN A 82 37.04 8.61 -1.75
N GLU A 83 36.71 8.47 -0.46
CA GLU A 83 37.52 8.99 0.65
C GLU A 83 38.73 8.11 0.99
N ASP A 84 38.73 6.83 0.60
CA ASP A 84 39.82 5.88 0.86
C ASP A 84 40.95 5.89 -0.22
N ARG A 85 40.94 6.89 -1.14
CA ARG A 85 41.94 7.09 -2.21
C ARG A 85 42.74 8.37 -2.05
#